data_AF-A0A957R242-F1
#
_entry.id   AF-A0A957R242-F1
#
_cell.length_a   1.000
_cell.length_b   1.000
_cell.length_c   1.000
_cell.angle_alpha   90.00
_cell.angle_beta   90.00
_cell.angle_gamma   90.00
#
_symmetry.space_group_name_H-M   'P 1'
#
loop_
_entity.id
_entity.type
_entity.pdbx_description
1 polymer ?
#
loop_
_entity_poly.entity_id
_entity_poly.type
_entity_poly.pdbx_seq_one_letter_code
_entity_poly.pdbx_strand_id
1 'polypeptide(L)'
;HWFRTGGSEREAAALREVLNNIIVDFQPDGYEAKPCVINHTASGFPYVDEIAEGVIITSGGHGSAAKSANEIGHLGALLALGEAWPAEFSRDTFKAVFAA
;
A
#
# COMPACT_ATOMS: atom_id res chain seq x y z
N HIS A 1 -7.55 -8.95 -17.35
CA HIS A 1 -6.21 -8.66 -17.91
C HIS A 1 -5.56 -7.39 -17.34
N TRP A 2 -5.94 -6.92 -16.14
CA TRP A 2 -5.49 -5.61 -15.61
C TRP A 2 -3.99 -5.55 -15.26
N PHE A 3 -3.42 -6.60 -14.63
CA PHE A 3 -1.96 -6.71 -14.39
C PHE A 3 -1.11 -6.93 -15.65
N ARG A 4 -1.74 -7.00 -16.83
CA ARG A 4 -1.09 -7.37 -18.10
C ARG A 4 -1.21 -6.28 -19.17
N THR A 5 -1.78 -5.12 -18.83
CA THR A 5 -1.87 -3.95 -19.71
C THR A 5 -0.98 -2.82 -19.19
N GLY A 6 -0.74 -1.79 -20.00
CA GLY A 6 0.10 -0.64 -19.66
C GLY A 6 -0.52 0.38 -18.68
N GLY A 7 -1.72 0.13 -18.16
CA GLY A 7 -2.43 1.09 -17.31
C GLY A 7 -3.12 2.19 -18.10
N SER A 8 -3.24 3.37 -17.49
CA SER A 8 -3.90 4.55 -18.07
C SER A 8 -2.90 5.46 -18.78
N GLU A 9 -3.02 5.60 -20.10
CA GLU A 9 -2.19 6.50 -20.92
C GLU A 9 -2.34 7.96 -20.50
N ARG A 10 -3.56 8.36 -20.09
CA ARG A 10 -3.83 9.72 -19.62
C ARG A 10 -3.05 10.05 -18.35
N GLU A 11 -3.02 9.14 -17.38
CA GLU A 11 -2.26 9.34 -16.13
C GLU A 11 -0.76 9.35 -16.41
N ALA A 12 -0.28 8.48 -17.31
CA ALA A 12 1.12 8.46 -17.72
C ALA A 12 1.55 9.79 -18.38
N ALA A 13 0.70 10.35 -19.26
CA ALA A 13 0.95 11.65 -19.88
C ALA A 13 0.99 12.79 -18.84
N ALA A 14 0.06 12.81 -17.89
CA ALA A 14 0.03 13.81 -16.82
C ALA A 14 1.28 13.74 -15.91
N LEU A 15 1.70 12.54 -15.52
CA LEU A 15 2.93 12.35 -14.73
C LEU A 15 4.18 12.81 -15.49
N ARG A 16 4.25 12.58 -16.81
CA ARG A 16 5.33 13.07 -17.66
C ARG A 16 5.38 14.60 -17.70
N GLU A 17 4.23 15.27 -17.81
CA GLU A 17 4.17 16.73 -17.76
C GLU A 17 4.67 17.28 -16.42
N VAL A 18 4.25 16.67 -15.31
CA VAL A 18 4.74 17.03 -13.97
C VAL A 18 6.26 16.86 -13.87
N LEU A 19 6.80 15.75 -14.36
CA LEU A 19 8.24 15.49 -14.33
C LEU A 19 9.04 16.57 -15.09
N ASN A 20 8.59 16.95 -16.29
CA ASN A 20 9.22 17.99 -17.10
C ASN A 20 9.12 19.39 -16.49
N ASN A 21 8.07 19.65 -15.72
CA ASN A 21 7.91 20.92 -15.01
C ASN A 21 8.81 21.02 -13.77
N ILE A 22 9.12 19.89 -13.12
CA ILE A 22 9.98 19.83 -11.94
C ILE A 22 11.46 19.86 -12.33
N ILE A 23 11.84 19.07 -13.34
CA ILE A 23 13.23 18.98 -13.80
C ILE A 23 13.35 19.79 -15.09
N VAL A 24 13.76 21.05 -14.94
CA VAL A 24 14.02 21.94 -16.08
C VAL A 24 15.16 21.37 -16.93
N ASP A 25 15.04 21.49 -18.25
CA ASP A 25 15.98 20.95 -19.25
C ASP A 25 16.13 19.41 -19.24
N PHE A 26 15.12 18.69 -18.74
CA PHE A 26 15.11 17.22 -18.75
C PHE A 26 15.04 16.66 -20.19
N GLN A 27 16.09 15.95 -20.62
CA GLN A 27 16.21 15.30 -21.93
C GLN A 27 16.44 13.78 -21.77
N PRO A 28 15.43 12.99 -21.39
CA PRO A 28 15.58 11.54 -21.27
C PRO A 28 15.56 10.85 -22.64
N ASP A 29 16.26 9.73 -22.76
CA ASP A 29 16.26 8.88 -23.96
C ASP A 29 14.91 8.18 -24.20
N GLY A 30 14.03 8.14 -23.20
CA GLY A 30 12.70 7.56 -23.29
C GLY A 30 11.89 7.69 -22.00
N TYR A 31 10.60 7.39 -22.11
CA TYR A 31 9.66 7.31 -20.98
C TYR A 31 9.04 5.93 -20.92
N GLU A 32 8.97 5.36 -19.72
CA GLU A 32 8.24 4.12 -19.45
C GLU A 32 7.28 4.36 -18.28
N ALA A 33 6.05 3.85 -18.41
CA ALA A 33 5.06 3.89 -17.35
C ALA A 33 4.59 2.46 -17.04
N LYS A 34 4.37 2.17 -15.75
CA LYS A 34 3.82 0.90 -15.28
C LYS A 34 2.64 1.16 -14.35
N PRO A 35 1.51 0.47 -14.51
CA PRO A 35 0.40 0.59 -13.57
C PRO A 35 0.79 -0.01 -12.21
N CYS A 36 0.29 0.61 -11.14
CA CYS A 36 0.40 0.10 -9.78
C CYS A 36 -1.00 0.01 -9.16
N VAL A 37 -1.31 -1.11 -8.51
CA VAL A 37 -2.56 -1.26 -7.73
C VAL A 37 -2.28 -0.90 -6.29
N ILE A 38 -3.20 -0.15 -5.70
CA ILE A 38 -3.25 0.05 -4.27
C ILE A 38 -4.61 -0.41 -3.76
N ASN A 39 -4.66 -0.72 -2.47
CA ASN A 39 -5.87 -1.09 -1.77
C ASN A 39 -6.14 -0.10 -0.64
N HIS A 40 -7.41 0.26 -0.51
CA HIS A 40 -7.91 1.14 0.53
C HIS A 40 -8.72 0.31 1.52
N THR A 41 -8.65 0.69 2.79
CA THR A 41 -9.49 0.15 3.86
C THR A 41 -10.55 1.15 4.24
N ALA A 42 -11.60 0.69 4.93
CA ALA A 42 -12.61 1.59 5.47
C ALA A 42 -12.07 2.49 6.59
N SER A 43 -11.04 2.05 7.32
CA SER A 43 -10.45 2.83 8.43
C SER A 43 -9.43 3.86 7.97
N GLY A 44 -8.93 3.77 6.74
CA GLY A 44 -7.81 4.60 6.26
C GLY A 44 -6.44 4.16 6.79
N PHE A 45 -6.39 3.10 7.60
CA PHE A 45 -5.16 2.49 8.11
C PHE A 45 -5.00 1.07 7.55
N PRO A 46 -3.76 0.55 7.43
CA PRO A 46 -3.55 -0.84 7.09
C PRO A 46 -4.31 -1.76 8.05
N TYR A 47 -4.85 -2.85 7.53
CA TYR A 47 -5.37 -3.91 8.37
C TYR A 47 -4.22 -4.80 8.81
N VAL A 48 -4.10 -5.00 10.13
CA VAL A 48 -3.20 -5.94 10.80
C VAL A 48 -4.02 -6.61 11.89
N ASP A 49 -4.65 -7.73 11.54
CA ASP A 49 -5.65 -8.37 12.41
C ASP A 49 -5.75 -9.88 12.18
N GLU A 50 -6.29 -10.60 13.16
CA GLU A 50 -6.67 -12.01 13.03
C GLU A 50 -8.15 -12.08 12.63
N ILE A 51 -8.42 -12.57 11.42
CA ILE A 51 -9.77 -12.55 10.84
C ILE A 51 -10.47 -13.92 10.90
N ALA A 52 -9.71 -14.97 11.19
CA ALA A 52 -10.14 -16.32 11.52
C ALA A 52 -8.99 -17.01 12.27
N GLU A 53 -9.25 -18.14 12.91
CA GLU A 53 -8.23 -18.90 13.66
C GLU A 53 -6.99 -19.17 12.79
N GLY A 54 -5.86 -18.58 13.17
CA GLY A 54 -4.58 -18.73 12.46
C GLY A 54 -4.49 -17.98 11.12
N VAL A 55 -5.45 -17.11 10.80
CA VAL A 55 -5.47 -16.30 9.57
C VAL A 55 -5.27 -14.83 9.91
N ILE A 56 -4.04 -14.36 9.70
CA ILE A 56 -3.66 -12.96 9.88
C ILE A 56 -3.70 -12.21 8.55
N ILE A 57 -4.35 -11.05 8.52
CA ILE A 57 -4.32 -10.12 7.39
C ILE A 57 -3.30 -9.01 7.64
N THR A 58 -2.47 -8.69 6.64
CA THR A 58 -1.59 -7.52 6.60
C THR A 58 -1.75 -6.81 5.26
N SER A 59 -2.77 -5.95 5.13
CA SER A 59 -3.22 -5.42 3.84
C SER A 59 -3.72 -3.97 3.94
N GLY A 60 -4.15 -3.39 2.83
CA GLY A 60 -4.68 -2.02 2.82
C GLY A 60 -3.61 -0.95 2.94
N GLY A 61 -2.65 -0.93 2.01
CA GLY A 61 -1.47 -0.09 2.08
C GLY A 61 -1.66 1.37 1.65
N HIS A 62 -2.82 1.74 1.11
CA HIS A 62 -3.18 3.13 0.71
C HIS A 62 -2.14 3.82 -0.20
N GLY A 63 -1.39 3.06 -1.00
CA GLY A 63 -0.31 3.58 -1.83
C GLY A 63 0.89 4.16 -1.07
N SER A 64 0.92 3.99 0.25
CA SER A 64 1.94 4.59 1.12
C SER A 64 2.67 3.57 2.00
N ALA A 65 2.23 2.31 2.00
CA ALA A 65 2.77 1.28 2.89
C ALA A 65 4.18 0.80 2.53
N ALA A 66 4.69 1.06 1.32
CA ALA A 66 6.02 0.59 0.92
C ALA A 66 7.12 1.02 1.93
N LYS A 67 7.03 2.25 2.46
CA LYS A 67 7.98 2.77 3.45
C LYS A 67 7.85 2.13 4.85
N SER A 68 6.69 1.58 5.16
CA SER A 68 6.34 1.04 6.47
C SER A 68 6.07 -0.47 6.43
N ALA A 69 6.40 -1.14 5.33
CA ALA A 69 6.10 -2.55 5.10
C ALA A 69 6.78 -3.47 6.14
N ASN A 70 8.00 -3.12 6.55
CA ASN A 70 8.71 -3.86 7.60
C ASN A 70 7.93 -3.84 8.92
N GLU A 71 7.46 -2.67 9.34
CA GLU A 71 6.72 -2.54 10.60
C GLU A 71 5.34 -3.19 10.51
N ILE A 72 4.62 -3.01 9.40
CA ILE A 72 3.34 -3.69 9.16
C ILE A 72 3.50 -5.23 9.20
N GLY A 73 4.56 -5.74 8.58
CA GLY A 73 4.90 -7.17 8.61
C GLY A 73 5.29 -7.65 10.00
N HIS A 74 6.06 -6.86 10.75
CA HIS A 74 6.42 -7.15 12.14
C HIS A 74 5.20 -7.26 13.03
N LEU A 75 4.28 -6.29 12.99
CA LEU A 75 3.01 -6.34 13.74
C LEU A 75 2.17 -7.58 13.40
N GLY A 76 2.10 -7.94 12.11
CA GLY A 76 1.43 -9.18 11.69
C GLY A 76 2.11 -10.45 12.20
N ALA A 77 3.44 -10.49 12.24
CA ALA A 77 4.19 -11.61 12.78
C ALA A 77 3.98 -11.77 14.29
N LEU A 78 3.95 -10.67 15.05
CA LEU A 78 3.66 -10.70 16.49
C LEU A 78 2.28 -11.33 16.74
N LEU A 79 1.25 -10.94 15.97
CA LEU A 79 -0.08 -11.57 16.06
C LEU A 79 -0.02 -13.06 15.75
N ALA A 80 0.65 -13.46 14.67
CA ALA A 80 0.75 -14.85 14.26
C ALA A 80 1.47 -15.74 15.29
N LEU A 81 2.42 -15.18 16.04
CA LEU A 81 3.18 -15.86 17.08
C LEU A 81 2.51 -15.78 18.47
N GLY A 82 1.40 -15.04 18.60
CA GLY A 82 0.74 -14.78 19.88
C GLY A 82 1.59 -13.92 20.83
N GLU A 83 2.49 -13.12 20.27
CA GLU A 83 3.36 -12.22 21.04
C GLU A 83 2.63 -10.93 21.43
N ALA A 84 3.23 -10.20 22.39
CA ALA A 84 2.65 -8.96 22.88
C ALA A 84 2.63 -7.88 21.79
N TRP A 85 1.52 -7.15 21.70
CA TRP A 85 1.40 -6.01 20.79
C TRP A 85 2.23 -4.82 21.31
N PRO A 86 2.99 -4.10 20.45
CA PRO A 86 3.81 -2.97 20.89
C PRO A 86 2.98 -1.82 21.46
N ALA A 87 3.45 -1.18 22.52
CA ALA A 87 2.71 -0.14 23.24
C ALA A 87 2.57 1.18 22.44
N GLU A 88 3.43 1.37 21.45
CA GLU A 88 3.47 2.53 20.57
C GLU A 88 2.27 2.59 19.61
N PHE A 89 1.58 1.47 19.42
CA PHE A 89 0.48 1.34 18.47
C PHE A 89 -0.81 0.90 19.17
N SER A 90 -1.92 1.57 18.87
CA SER A 90 -3.24 1.04 19.25
C SER A 90 -3.62 -0.09 18.29
N ARG A 91 -3.90 -1.29 18.83
CA ARG A 91 -4.35 -2.43 18.01
C ARG A 91 -5.66 -2.13 17.27
N ASP A 92 -6.58 -1.40 17.90
CA ASP A 92 -7.87 -1.06 17.31
C ASP A 92 -7.75 -0.20 16.03
N THR A 93 -6.65 0.56 15.89
CA THR A 93 -6.36 1.33 14.68
C THR A 93 -6.21 0.44 13.44
N PHE A 94 -5.69 -0.79 13.62
CA PHE A 94 -5.40 -1.72 12.54
C PHE A 94 -6.43 -2.84 12.38
N LYS A 95 -7.50 -2.80 13.18
CA LYS A 95 -8.55 -3.81 13.16
C LYS A 95 -9.25 -3.85 11.79
N ALA A 96 -9.50 -5.05 11.28
CA ALA A 96 -10.18 -5.21 10.00
C ALA A 96 -11.67 -4.80 10.11
N VAL A 97 -12.16 -4.06 9.12
CA VAL A 97 -13.57 -3.69 8.99
C VAL A 97 -14.08 -4.26 7.67
N PHE A 98 -15.07 -5.14 7.76
CA PHE A 98 -15.70 -5.75 6.59
C PHE A 98 -17.06 -5.08 6.34
N ALA A 99 -17.39 -4.89 5.06
CA ALA A 99 -18.75 -4.53 4.69
C ALA A 99 -19.70 -5.67 5.10
N ALA A 100 -20.89 -5.30 5.57
CA ALA A 100 -21.98 -6.24 5.82
C ALA A 100 -22.62 -6.71 4.52
#